data_AF-A0A1C6ABJ5-F1
#
_entry.id   AF-A0A1C6ABJ5-F1
#
_cell.length_a   1.000
_cell.length_b   1.000
_cell.length_c   1.000
_cell.angle_alpha   90.00
_cell.angle_beta   90.00
_cell.angle_gamma   90.00
#
_symmetry.space_group_name_H-M   'P 1'
#
loop_
_entity.id
_entity.type
_entity.pdbx_description
1 polymer ?
#
loop_
_entity_poly.entity_id
_entity_poly.type
_entity_poly.pdbx_seq_one_letter_code
_entity_poly.pdbx_strand_id
1 'polypeptide(L)'
;MQATLKREKIISKEKTNYMEVLGGNRVIYRVTSTKVIQYGNEKITYGIEAEMKKGLIKFKETIDDFSDDVRVAVSFAELLVRNNIKPALIYNAALCFLRKTI
;
A
#
# COMPACT_ATOMS: atom_id res chain seq x y z
N MET A 1 32.17 -12.95 13.28
CA MET A 1 31.75 -12.68 11.89
C MET A 1 30.59 -11.70 11.92
N GLN A 2 30.79 -10.46 11.45
CA GLN A 2 29.68 -9.52 11.25
C GLN A 2 28.97 -9.88 9.95
N ALA A 3 27.69 -10.25 10.02
CA ALA A 3 26.86 -10.41 8.84
C ALA A 3 26.49 -9.02 8.31
N THR A 4 27.15 -8.58 7.25
CA THR A 4 26.76 -7.39 6.51
C THR A 4 25.42 -7.69 5.84
N LEU A 5 24.31 -7.16 6.36
CA LEU A 5 23.02 -7.18 5.70
C LEU A 5 23.15 -6.37 4.39
N LYS A 6 23.47 -7.05 3.29
CA LYS A 6 23.32 -6.47 1.94
C LYS A 6 21.84 -6.11 1.79
N ARG A 7 21.53 -4.81 1.80
CA ARG A 7 20.22 -4.33 1.34
C ARG A 7 20.13 -4.68 -0.14
N GLU A 8 19.44 -5.77 -0.45
CA GLU A 8 19.18 -6.16 -1.83
C GLU A 8 18.20 -5.18 -2.48
N LYS A 9 18.50 -4.86 -3.73
CA LYS A 9 17.76 -3.87 -4.52
C LYS A 9 16.48 -4.53 -5.06
N ILE A 10 15.34 -4.24 -4.44
CA ILE A 10 14.03 -4.55 -5.01
C ILE A 10 13.86 -3.72 -6.27
N ILE A 11 13.82 -4.37 -7.43
CA ILE A 11 13.56 -3.69 -8.71
C ILE A 11 12.07 -3.84 -9.03
N SER A 12 11.32 -2.76 -8.86
CA SER A 12 9.94 -2.64 -9.34
C SER A 12 9.95 -2.43 -10.85
N LYS A 13 9.35 -3.35 -11.61
CA LYS A 13 9.26 -3.24 -13.08
C LYS A 13 8.04 -2.43 -13.51
N GLU A 14 6.87 -2.75 -12.98
CA GLU A 14 5.59 -2.16 -13.41
C GLU A 14 4.60 -2.15 -12.24
N LYS A 15 3.96 -0.99 -12.04
CA LYS A 15 2.92 -0.75 -11.03
C LYS A 15 1.59 -0.52 -11.74
N THR A 16 0.56 -1.27 -11.35
CA THR A 16 -0.78 -1.18 -11.92
C THR A 16 -1.83 -1.03 -10.82
N ASN A 17 -2.89 -0.27 -11.08
CA ASN A 17 -4.03 -0.20 -10.15
C ASN A 17 -4.83 -1.49 -10.25
N TYR A 18 -4.89 -2.25 -9.16
CA TYR A 18 -5.73 -3.44 -9.04
C TYR A 18 -7.19 -3.04 -8.72
N MET A 19 -7.36 -2.09 -7.80
CA MET A 19 -8.66 -1.57 -7.38
C MET A 19 -8.55 -0.08 -7.09
N GLU A 20 -9.60 0.68 -7.41
CA GLU A 20 -9.75 2.09 -7.05
C GLU A 20 -11.16 2.35 -6.50
N VAL A 21 -11.25 3.02 -5.36
CA VAL A 21 -12.53 3.35 -4.71
C VAL A 21 -12.49 4.78 -4.17
N LEU A 22 -13.53 5.57 -4.45
CA LEU A 22 -13.72 6.89 -3.86
C LEU A 22 -14.51 6.77 -2.54
N GLY A 23 -13.89 7.15 -1.43
CA GLY A 23 -14.53 7.18 -0.12
C GLY A 23 -15.40 8.42 0.11
N GLY A 24 -16.30 8.34 1.10
CA GLY A 24 -17.21 9.44 1.46
C GLY A 24 -16.51 10.72 1.92
N ASN A 25 -15.29 10.60 2.42
CA ASN A 25 -14.40 11.72 2.78
C ASN A 25 -13.65 12.35 1.58
N ARG A 26 -13.99 11.98 0.34
CA ARG A 26 -13.33 12.45 -0.90
C ARG A 26 -11.86 12.04 -1.02
N VAL A 27 -11.48 10.94 -0.37
CA VAL A 27 -10.19 10.27 -0.57
C VAL A 27 -10.39 9.14 -1.59
N ILE A 28 -9.53 9.07 -2.59
CA ILE A 28 -9.42 7.96 -3.51
C ILE A 28 -8.44 6.96 -2.90
N TYR A 29 -8.90 5.75 -2.64
CA TYR A 29 -8.09 4.64 -2.14
C TYR A 29 -7.79 3.69 -3.28
N ARG A 30 -6.55 3.23 -3.38
CA ARG A 30 -6.11 2.28 -4.40
C ARG A 30 -5.42 1.09 -3.78
N VAL A 31 -5.70 -0.09 -4.31
CA VAL A 31 -4.82 -1.25 -4.19
C VAL A 31 -4.01 -1.32 -5.47
N THR A 32 -2.70 -1.41 -5.37
CA THR A 32 -1.79 -1.45 -6.52
C THR A 32 -1.07 -2.79 -6.58
N SER A 33 -0.94 -3.39 -7.74
CA SER A 33 -0.13 -4.58 -7.96
C SER A 33 1.20 -4.16 -8.56
N THR A 34 2.30 -4.62 -7.96
CA THR A 34 3.66 -4.34 -8.42
C THR A 34 4.41 -5.66 -8.62
N LYS A 35 4.98 -5.84 -9.80
CA LYS A 35 5.88 -6.98 -10.06
C LYS A 35 7.29 -6.62 -9.61
N VAL A 36 7.82 -7.39 -8.67
CA VAL A 36 9.16 -7.19 -8.11
C VAL A 36 10.03 -8.43 -8.31
N ILE A 37 11.33 -8.21 -8.54
CA ILE A 37 12.33 -9.29 -8.56
C ILE A 37 13.05 -9.29 -7.21
N GLN A 38 12.96 -10.40 -6.48
CA GLN A 38 13.61 -10.61 -5.19
C GLN A 38 14.36 -11.94 -5.23
N TYR A 39 15.67 -11.95 -4.93
CA TYR A 39 16.53 -13.14 -5.04
C TYR A 39 16.48 -13.84 -6.42
N GLY A 40 16.28 -13.08 -7.51
CA GLY A 40 16.12 -13.64 -8.86
C GLY A 40 14.75 -14.24 -9.16
N ASN A 41 13.86 -14.33 -8.16
CA ASN A 41 12.49 -14.77 -8.34
C ASN A 41 11.57 -13.56 -8.59
N GLU A 42 10.67 -13.68 -9.57
CA GLU A 42 9.59 -12.72 -9.74
C GLU A 42 8.47 -13.03 -8.75
N LYS A 43 8.07 -12.02 -7.98
CA LYS A 43 6.86 -12.05 -7.16
C LYS A 43 5.99 -10.84 -7.42
N ILE A 44 4.71 -10.97 -7.12
CA ILE A 44 3.76 -9.86 -7.12
C ILE A 44 3.58 -9.43 -5.67
N THR A 45 3.64 -8.13 -5.43
CA THR A 45 3.30 -7.53 -4.15
C THR A 45 2.19 -6.50 -4.36
N TYR A 46 1.38 -6.31 -3.33
CA TYR A 46 0.24 -5.42 -3.35
C TYR A 46 0.46 -4.25 -2.40
N GLY A 47 0.39 -3.05 -2.97
CA GLY A 47 0.52 -1.78 -2.27
C GLY A 47 -0.82 -1.08 -2.06
N ILE A 48 -0.79 -0.01 -1.27
CA ILE A 48 -1.93 0.81 -0.88
C ILE A 48 -1.60 2.26 -1.18
N GLU A 49 -2.49 2.96 -1.89
CA GLU A 49 -2.41 4.42 -2.02
C GLU A 49 -3.67 5.06 -1.47
N ALA A 50 -3.50 6.24 -0.87
CA ALA A 50 -4.60 7.12 -0.52
C ALA A 50 -4.30 8.52 -1.06
N GLU A 51 -5.23 9.08 -1.82
CA GLU A 51 -5.09 10.37 -2.47
C GLU A 51 -6.29 11.25 -2.19
N MET A 52 -6.08 12.51 -1.81
CA MET A 52 -7.13 13.51 -1.76
C MET A 52 -6.68 14.81 -2.39
N LYS A 53 -7.65 15.55 -2.93
CA LYS A 53 -7.45 16.89 -3.45
C LYS A 53 -8.20 17.89 -2.59
N LYS A 54 -7.51 18.94 -2.14
CA LYS A 54 -8.11 20.08 -1.43
C LYS A 54 -7.71 21.36 -2.17
N GLY A 55 -8.62 21.87 -3.01
CA GLY A 55 -8.33 22.99 -3.90
C GLY A 55 -7.24 22.61 -4.92
N LEU A 56 -6.14 23.35 -4.94
CA LEU A 56 -4.98 23.09 -5.80
C LEU A 56 -4.00 22.08 -5.20
N ILE A 57 -4.14 21.73 -3.92
CA ILE A 57 -3.19 20.86 -3.21
C ILE A 57 -3.65 19.41 -3.31
N LYS A 58 -2.74 18.52 -3.71
CA LYS A 58 -2.92 17.07 -3.71
C LYS A 58 -2.12 16.47 -2.55
N PHE A 59 -2.80 15.70 -1.71
CA PHE A 59 -2.18 14.90 -0.66
C PHE A 59 -2.24 13.45 -1.11
N LYS A 60 -1.08 12.80 -1.21
CA LYS A 60 -0.98 11.40 -1.59
C LYS A 60 0.01 10.73 -0.65
N GLU A 61 -0.41 9.59 -0.10
CA GLU A 61 0.45 8.68 0.64
C GLU A 61 0.38 7.30 0.02
N THR A 62 1.47 6.53 0.14
CA THR A 62 1.60 5.24 -0.52
C THR A 62 2.45 4.30 0.32
N ILE A 63 2.02 3.03 0.40
CA ILE A 63 2.77 1.89 0.93
C ILE A 63 2.91 0.91 -0.24
N ASP A 64 4.09 0.80 -0.85
CA ASP A 64 4.25 0.08 -2.13
C ASP A 64 4.19 -1.46 -2.01
N ASP A 65 4.62 -2.01 -0.88
CA ASP A 65 4.78 -3.45 -0.61
C ASP A 65 4.02 -3.90 0.65
N PHE A 66 2.75 -3.48 0.77
CA PHE A 66 1.94 -3.71 1.96
C PHE A 66 1.69 -5.21 2.25
N SER A 67 1.43 -6.03 1.23
CA SER A 67 1.22 -7.47 1.40
C SER A 67 1.48 -8.26 0.12
N ASP A 68 1.89 -9.52 0.25
CA ASP A 68 1.97 -10.46 -0.87
C ASP A 68 0.61 -11.19 -1.13
N ASP A 69 -0.44 -10.97 -0.31
CA ASP A 69 -1.81 -11.45 -0.54
C ASP A 69 -2.77 -10.30 -0.88
N VAL A 70 -3.34 -10.35 -2.09
CA VAL A 70 -4.30 -9.34 -2.58
C VAL A 70 -5.51 -9.17 -1.66
N ARG A 71 -6.00 -10.25 -1.02
CA ARG A 71 -7.18 -10.21 -0.15
C ARG A 71 -6.89 -9.41 1.11
N VAL A 72 -5.66 -9.47 1.62
CA VAL A 72 -5.21 -8.69 2.78
C VAL A 72 -5.13 -7.21 2.41
N ALA A 73 -4.56 -6.89 1.26
CA ALA A 73 -4.50 -5.50 0.76
C ALA A 73 -5.90 -4.91 0.51
N VAL A 74 -6.80 -5.68 -0.10
CA VAL A 74 -8.21 -5.28 -0.32
C VAL A 74 -8.93 -5.09 1.02
N SER A 75 -8.79 -6.01 1.96
CA SER A 75 -9.41 -5.89 3.30
C SER A 75 -8.94 -4.64 4.04
N PHE A 76 -7.67 -4.30 3.91
CA PHE A 76 -7.15 -3.06 4.48
C PHE A 76 -7.70 -1.82 3.76
N ALA A 77 -7.77 -1.81 2.42
CA ALA A 77 -8.38 -0.72 1.68
C ALA A 77 -9.85 -0.51 2.06
N GLU A 78 -10.63 -1.59 2.24
CA GLU A 78 -12.00 -1.51 2.76
C GLU A 78 -12.05 -0.89 4.15
N LEU A 79 -11.13 -1.24 5.05
CA LEU A 79 -11.03 -0.61 6.36
C LEU A 79 -10.77 0.89 6.23
N LEU A 80 -9.87 1.32 5.34
CA LEU A 80 -9.58 2.74 5.11
C LEU A 80 -10.83 3.50 4.65
N VAL A 81 -11.57 2.93 3.69
CA VAL A 81 -12.82 3.48 3.16
C VAL A 81 -13.88 3.58 4.27
N ARG A 82 -14.15 2.48 4.98
CA ARG A 82 -15.18 2.42 6.04
C ARG A 82 -14.91 3.42 7.16
N ASN A 83 -13.65 3.66 7.49
CA ASN A 83 -13.24 4.56 8.57
C ASN A 83 -12.86 5.97 8.10
N ASN A 84 -13.05 6.29 6.81
CA ASN A 84 -12.73 7.60 6.25
C ASN A 84 -11.27 8.04 6.56
N ILE A 85 -10.32 7.12 6.48
CA ILE A 85 -8.91 7.39 6.84
C ILE A 85 -8.27 8.37 5.86
N LYS A 86 -7.68 9.44 6.36
CA LYS A 86 -6.96 10.43 5.52
C LYS A 86 -5.60 9.87 5.06
N PRO A 87 -5.04 10.33 3.93
CA PRO A 87 -3.73 9.86 3.45
C PRO A 87 -2.63 9.88 4.52
N ALA A 88 -2.51 10.98 5.27
CA ALA A 88 -1.51 11.13 6.33
C ALA A 88 -1.57 10.09 7.46
N LEU A 89 -2.64 9.30 7.54
CA LEU A 89 -2.87 8.31 8.60
C LEU A 89 -2.74 6.86 8.11
N ILE A 90 -2.45 6.61 6.83
CA ILE A 90 -2.43 5.23 6.32
C ILE A 90 -1.38 4.35 7.00
N TYR A 91 -0.21 4.89 7.34
CA TYR A 91 0.84 4.14 8.03
C TYR A 91 0.41 3.74 9.45
N ASN A 92 -0.22 4.64 10.20
CA ASN A 92 -0.76 4.33 11.53
C ASN A 92 -1.89 3.30 11.44
N ALA A 93 -2.77 3.43 10.44
CA ALA A 93 -3.82 2.45 10.20
C ALA A 93 -3.24 1.07 9.84
N ALA A 94 -2.18 1.02 9.02
CA ALA A 94 -1.49 -0.20 8.63
C ALA A 94 -0.88 -0.91 9.84
N LEU A 95 -0.18 -0.18 10.71
CA LEU A 95 0.36 -0.74 11.96
C LEU A 95 -0.73 -1.35 12.84
N CYS A 96 -1.87 -0.64 12.99
CA CYS A 96 -3.01 -1.15 13.75
C CYS A 96 -3.67 -2.38 13.12
N PHE A 97 -3.75 -2.44 11.80
CA PHE A 97 -4.32 -3.55 11.06
C PHE A 97 -3.46 -4.81 11.15
N LEU A 98 -2.15 -4.67 10.92
CA LEU A 98 -1.18 -5.77 10.98
C LEU A 98 -1.08 -6.33 12.40
N ARG A 99 -1.13 -5.48 13.43
CA ARG A 99 -1.14 -5.93 14.84
C ARG A 99 -2.34 -6.84 15.17
N LYS A 100 -3.49 -6.66 14.53
CA LYS A 100 -4.68 -7.51 14.78
C LYS A 100 -4.62 -8.86 14.04
N THR A 101 -3.71 -8.98 13.08
CA THR A 101 -3.61 -10.13 12.17
C THR A 101 -2.45 -11.07 12.55
N ILE A 102 -1.51 -10.59 13.38
CA ILE A 102 -0.41 -11.36 13.99
C ILE A 102 -0.84 -11.79 15.40
#